data_AF-A0A1G7G206-F1
#
_entry.id   AF-A0A1G7G206-F1
#
_cell.length_a   1.000
_cell.length_b   1.000
_cell.length_c   1.000
_cell.angle_alpha   90.00
_cell.angle_beta   90.00
_cell.angle_gamma   90.00
#
_symmetry.space_group_name_H-M   'P 1'
#
loop_
_entity.id
_entity.type
_entity.pdbx_description
1 polymer ?
#
loop_
_entity_poly.entity_id
_entity_poly.type
_entity_poly.pdbx_seq_one_letter_code
_entity_poly.pdbx_strand_id
1 'polypeptide(L)'
;MTIVAEQHRTGTFGPVGADAELTALLGLVVASAGVGAAAVEVGATPGHEVARWGVLGPKVVRVPLRYGNEFVGSLVVPTVGHRPHLLAAVAARLAAGLRSHVVARSAERARADLVPLEDGLTAALYRAARGAAVEVWPLPVMGAQVESAAASIATEALANAARHAPGAPARVRVRVRGPYLEVQVTDEGPGLPADFVAGSGVPAMRGRAAAVGGTCVVRRSVTGTLVEAMLPLGPHIPFPR
;
A
#
# COMPACT_ATOMS: atom_id res chain seq x y z
N MET A 1 -1.96 -30.26 -55.12
CA MET A 1 -2.42 -28.91 -54.74
C MET A 1 -2.93 -28.98 -53.31
N THR A 2 -2.04 -28.82 -52.33
CA THR A 2 -2.40 -28.60 -50.92
C THR A 2 -1.31 -27.73 -50.32
N ILE A 3 -1.71 -26.52 -49.94
CA ILE A 3 -0.87 -25.49 -49.32
C ILE A 3 -0.62 -25.92 -47.88
N VAL A 4 0.64 -26.16 -47.53
CA VAL A 4 1.07 -26.37 -46.15
C VAL A 4 1.26 -24.98 -45.55
N ALA A 5 0.33 -24.60 -44.68
CA ALA A 5 0.34 -23.33 -43.98
C ALA A 5 1.51 -23.27 -42.98
N GLU A 6 2.25 -22.19 -43.12
CA GLU A 6 3.42 -21.77 -42.36
C GLU A 6 3.05 -21.61 -40.88
N GLN A 7 3.66 -22.44 -40.03
CA GLN A 7 3.55 -22.35 -38.58
C GLN A 7 4.27 -21.10 -38.07
N HIS A 8 3.56 -19.97 -37.99
CA HIS A 8 3.95 -18.89 -37.09
C HIS A 8 3.80 -19.38 -35.63
N ARG A 9 4.92 -19.80 -35.03
CA ARG A 9 5.05 -19.98 -33.58
C ARG A 9 4.86 -18.64 -32.88
N THR A 10 3.65 -18.31 -32.49
CA THR A 10 3.41 -17.34 -31.42
C THR A 10 3.68 -18.06 -30.09
N GLY A 11 4.88 -17.85 -29.55
CA GLY A 11 5.25 -18.36 -28.23
C GLY A 11 4.31 -17.80 -27.16
N THR A 12 3.36 -18.61 -26.73
CA THR A 12 2.62 -18.42 -25.48
C THR A 12 3.58 -18.62 -24.32
N PHE A 13 4.20 -17.53 -23.87
CA PHE A 13 4.86 -17.51 -22.56
C PHE A 13 3.77 -17.53 -21.49
N GLY A 14 3.72 -18.64 -20.73
CA GLY A 14 2.83 -18.83 -19.59
C GLY A 14 3.14 -17.88 -18.42
N PRO A 15 2.28 -17.86 -17.39
CA PRO A 15 2.29 -16.87 -16.32
C PRO A 15 3.58 -16.93 -15.50
N VAL A 16 4.29 -15.79 -15.43
CA VAL A 16 5.50 -15.65 -14.62
C VAL A 16 5.12 -14.92 -13.34
N GLY A 17 5.03 -15.68 -12.24
CA GLY A 17 5.12 -15.22 -10.86
C GLY A 17 4.27 -14.01 -10.48
N ALA A 18 2.98 -14.20 -10.23
CA ALA A 18 2.22 -13.60 -9.12
C ALA A 18 0.72 -13.88 -9.29
N ASP A 19 -0.03 -13.66 -8.20
CA ASP A 19 -1.46 -13.97 -7.98
C ASP A 19 -2.27 -14.40 -9.22
N ALA A 20 -2.79 -15.64 -9.17
CA ALA A 20 -3.52 -16.26 -10.27
C ALA A 20 -4.79 -15.48 -10.66
N GLU A 21 -5.44 -14.82 -9.70
CA GLU A 21 -6.63 -14.00 -9.94
C GLU A 21 -6.24 -12.70 -10.65
N LEU A 22 -5.19 -12.00 -10.19
CA LEU A 22 -4.67 -10.81 -10.87
C LEU A 22 -4.19 -11.11 -12.29
N THR A 23 -3.55 -12.26 -12.49
CA THR A 23 -3.08 -12.68 -13.80
C THR A 23 -4.24 -13.04 -14.74
N ALA A 24 -5.29 -13.69 -14.23
CA ALA A 24 -6.51 -13.93 -15.00
C ALA A 24 -7.22 -12.62 -15.39
N LEU A 25 -7.28 -11.66 -14.45
CA LEU A 25 -7.82 -10.32 -14.71
C LEU A 25 -6.98 -9.57 -15.76
N LEU A 26 -5.66 -9.69 -15.73
CA LEU A 26 -4.78 -9.14 -16.77
C LEU A 26 -5.06 -9.76 -18.15
N GLY A 27 -5.29 -11.07 -18.23
CA GLY A 27 -5.69 -11.73 -19.48
C GLY A 27 -6.97 -11.11 -20.08
N LEU A 28 -7.94 -10.77 -19.23
CA LEU A 28 -9.14 -10.04 -19.66
C LEU A 28 -8.83 -8.62 -20.14
N VAL A 29 -7.91 -7.89 -19.49
CA VAL A 29 -7.44 -6.57 -19.98
C VAL A 29 -6.88 -6.72 -21.39
N VAL A 30 -5.97 -7.67 -21.59
CA VAL A 30 -5.24 -7.89 -22.84
C VAL A 30 -6.23 -8.20 -23.97
N ALA A 31 -7.15 -9.12 -23.72
CA ALA A 31 -8.19 -9.48 -24.69
C ALA A 31 -9.16 -8.32 -24.99
N SER A 32 -9.60 -7.59 -23.97
CA SER A 32 -10.65 -6.56 -24.11
C SER A 32 -10.11 -5.24 -24.65
N ALA A 33 -8.93 -4.81 -24.19
CA ALA A 33 -8.31 -3.55 -24.57
C ALA A 33 -7.49 -3.64 -25.85
N GLY A 34 -7.25 -4.85 -26.38
CA GLY A 34 -6.47 -5.09 -27.60
C GLY A 34 -4.96 -4.91 -27.43
N VAL A 35 -4.46 -4.98 -26.19
CA VAL A 35 -3.03 -4.81 -25.89
C VAL A 35 -2.33 -6.17 -25.85
N GLY A 36 -1.12 -6.25 -26.40
CA GLY A 36 -0.33 -7.50 -26.39
C GLY A 36 0.39 -7.80 -25.08
N ALA A 37 0.43 -6.84 -24.15
CA ALA A 37 1.06 -6.99 -22.84
C ALA A 37 0.43 -6.04 -21.81
N ALA A 38 0.49 -6.42 -20.55
CA ALA A 38 0.06 -5.61 -19.41
C ALA A 38 0.77 -6.08 -18.13
N ALA A 39 0.94 -5.20 -17.16
CA ALA A 39 1.42 -5.56 -15.83
C ALA A 39 0.68 -4.77 -14.74
N VAL A 40 0.68 -5.29 -13.52
CA VAL A 40 0.16 -4.59 -12.34
C VAL A 40 1.31 -4.31 -11.38
N GLU A 41 1.49 -3.04 -11.03
CA GLU A 41 2.41 -2.59 -10.00
C GLU A 41 1.62 -2.22 -8.73
N VAL A 42 2.11 -2.60 -7.54
CA VAL A 42 1.52 -2.21 -6.25
C VAL A 42 2.18 -0.96 -5.71
N GLY A 43 1.37 -0.04 -5.17
CA GLY A 43 1.87 1.17 -4.53
C GLY A 43 2.31 2.23 -5.54
N ALA A 44 2.85 3.33 -5.00
CA ALA A 44 3.16 4.54 -5.77
C ALA A 44 4.52 4.49 -6.47
N THR A 45 5.40 3.58 -6.04
CA THR A 45 6.76 3.44 -6.57
C THR A 45 6.75 2.48 -7.75
N PRO A 46 7.23 2.88 -8.94
CA PRO A 46 7.38 1.99 -10.09
C PRO A 46 8.31 0.79 -9.78
N GLY A 47 8.05 -0.36 -10.39
CA GLY A 47 8.92 -1.54 -10.31
C GLY A 47 8.52 -2.63 -9.31
N HIS A 48 7.51 -2.42 -8.48
CA HIS A 48 6.96 -3.47 -7.61
C HIS A 48 5.82 -4.22 -8.30
N GLU A 49 6.18 -5.03 -9.30
CA GLU A 49 5.24 -5.79 -10.13
C GLU A 49 4.69 -7.01 -9.39
N VAL A 50 3.37 -7.19 -9.44
CA VAL A 50 2.63 -8.29 -8.79
C VAL A 50 1.76 -9.08 -9.75
N ALA A 51 1.85 -8.81 -11.05
CA ALA A 51 1.30 -9.66 -12.09
C ALA A 51 1.78 -9.12 -13.44
N ARG A 52 2.03 -10.00 -14.40
CA ARG A 52 2.37 -9.64 -15.76
C ARG A 52 1.75 -10.58 -16.77
N TRP A 53 1.38 -10.00 -17.90
CA TRP A 53 0.99 -10.69 -19.11
C TRP A 53 1.83 -10.18 -20.28
N GLY A 54 2.51 -11.10 -20.97
CA GLY A 54 3.34 -10.77 -22.13
C GLY A 54 4.58 -9.92 -21.79
N VAL A 55 5.19 -9.34 -22.83
CA VAL A 55 6.40 -8.53 -22.72
C VAL A 55 6.07 -7.06 -22.97
N LEU A 56 6.28 -6.21 -21.95
CA LEU A 56 6.13 -4.77 -22.08
C LEU A 56 7.35 -4.19 -22.82
N GLY A 57 7.09 -3.39 -23.87
CA GLY A 57 8.11 -2.60 -24.56
C GLY A 57 8.55 -1.37 -23.75
N PRO A 58 9.51 -0.58 -24.25
CA PRO A 58 10.07 0.57 -23.51
C PRO A 58 9.08 1.73 -23.33
N LYS A 59 8.02 1.80 -24.13
CA LYS A 59 7.00 2.85 -24.07
C LYS A 59 5.73 2.33 -23.41
N VAL A 60 5.58 2.58 -22.12
CA VAL A 60 4.40 2.21 -21.32
C VAL A 60 3.70 3.43 -20.74
N VAL A 61 2.39 3.30 -20.57
CA VAL A 61 1.57 4.22 -19.77
C VAL A 61 1.13 3.52 -18.49
N ARG A 62 1.11 4.28 -17.39
CA ARG A 62 0.64 3.82 -16.08
C ARG A 62 -0.74 4.40 -15.82
N VAL A 63 -1.75 3.54 -15.83
CA VAL A 63 -3.12 3.89 -15.48
C VAL A 63 -3.29 3.67 -13.98
N PRO A 64 -3.66 4.71 -13.20
CA PRO A 64 -3.80 4.57 -11.75
C PRO A 64 -4.97 3.64 -11.41
N LEU A 65 -4.69 2.63 -10.60
CA LEU A 65 -5.70 1.74 -10.03
C LEU A 65 -6.15 2.34 -8.70
N ARG A 66 -7.45 2.66 -8.63
CA ARG A 66 -8.06 3.21 -7.42
C ARG A 66 -9.21 2.34 -6.94
N TYR A 67 -9.25 2.09 -5.64
CA TYR A 67 -10.37 1.46 -4.96
C TYR A 67 -11.04 2.50 -4.06
N GLY A 68 -12.26 2.92 -4.43
CA GLY A 68 -12.85 4.14 -3.87
C GLY A 68 -11.95 5.35 -4.18
N ASN A 69 -11.61 6.12 -3.14
CA ASN A 69 -10.71 7.28 -3.25
C ASN A 69 -9.22 6.92 -3.07
N GLU A 70 -8.92 5.65 -2.81
CA GLU A 70 -7.58 5.21 -2.47
C GLU A 70 -6.83 4.70 -3.70
N PHE A 71 -5.58 5.14 -3.86
CA PHE A 71 -4.67 4.61 -4.87
C PHE A 71 -4.01 3.34 -4.35
N VAL A 72 -4.20 2.23 -5.06
CA VAL A 72 -3.71 0.90 -4.67
C VAL A 72 -2.51 0.45 -5.51
N GLY A 73 -2.35 0.99 -6.72
CA GLY A 73 -1.27 0.62 -7.63
C GLY A 73 -1.48 1.16 -9.04
N SER A 74 -0.76 0.63 -10.01
CA SER A 74 -0.85 1.04 -11.41
C SER A 74 -1.01 -0.16 -12.34
N LEU A 75 -1.90 -0.02 -13.31
CA LEU A 75 -1.94 -0.88 -14.48
C LEU A 75 -0.98 -0.31 -15.52
N VAL A 76 0.04 -1.07 -15.86
CA VAL A 76 1.06 -0.73 -16.85
C VAL A 76 0.66 -1.37 -18.18
N VAL A 77 0.45 -0.55 -19.21
CA VAL A 77 0.09 -1.02 -20.56
C VAL A 77 0.93 -0.31 -21.64
N PRO A 78 1.08 -0.89 -22.83
CA PRO A 78 1.72 -0.22 -23.96
C PRO A 78 1.04 1.10 -24.30
N THR A 79 1.83 2.10 -24.69
CA THR A 79 1.35 3.45 -25.02
C THR A 79 0.45 3.48 -26.26
N VAL A 80 0.52 2.46 -27.12
CA VAL A 80 -0.21 2.36 -28.40
C VAL A 80 -0.99 1.05 -28.42
N GLY A 81 -2.17 1.05 -29.05
CA GLY A 81 -2.98 -0.15 -29.26
C GLY A 81 -3.99 -0.45 -28.15
N HIS A 82 -4.13 0.43 -27.15
CA HIS A 82 -5.14 0.28 -26.10
C HIS A 82 -6.39 1.11 -26.38
N ARG A 83 -7.54 0.65 -25.88
CA ARG A 83 -8.82 1.38 -25.91
C ARG A 83 -9.10 2.07 -24.56
N PRO A 84 -9.00 3.40 -24.45
CA PRO A 84 -9.00 4.11 -23.16
C PRO A 84 -10.26 3.88 -22.30
N HIS A 85 -11.43 3.80 -22.93
CA HIS A 85 -12.71 3.58 -22.24
C HIS A 85 -12.82 2.18 -21.62
N LEU A 86 -12.19 1.16 -22.22
CA LEU A 86 -12.15 -0.20 -21.66
C LEU A 86 -11.12 -0.32 -20.54
N LEU A 87 -10.03 0.45 -20.60
CA LEU A 87 -9.03 0.48 -19.52
C LEU A 87 -9.62 0.92 -18.18
N ALA A 88 -10.55 1.88 -18.17
CA ALA A 88 -11.19 2.35 -16.95
C ALA A 88 -12.04 1.26 -16.26
N ALA A 89 -12.86 0.54 -17.03
CA ALA A 89 -13.71 -0.54 -16.50
C ALA A 89 -12.89 -1.70 -15.95
N VAL A 90 -11.79 -2.06 -16.63
CA VAL A 90 -10.91 -3.15 -16.17
C VAL A 90 -10.01 -2.70 -15.02
N ALA A 91 -9.58 -1.43 -15.00
CA ALA A 91 -8.85 -0.84 -13.87
C ALA A 91 -9.65 -0.95 -12.56
N ALA A 92 -10.96 -0.75 -12.57
CA ALA A 92 -11.79 -0.91 -11.37
C ALA A 92 -11.76 -2.36 -10.83
N ARG A 93 -11.86 -3.36 -11.71
CA ARG A 93 -11.79 -4.79 -11.33
C ARG A 93 -10.41 -5.18 -10.83
N LEU A 94 -9.36 -4.71 -11.50
CA LEU A 94 -7.98 -4.90 -11.06
C LEU A 94 -7.71 -4.22 -9.72
N ALA A 95 -8.25 -3.03 -9.47
CA ALA A 95 -8.09 -2.35 -8.20
C ALA A 95 -8.71 -3.12 -7.03
N ALA A 96 -9.88 -3.74 -7.25
CA ALA A 96 -10.51 -4.62 -6.27
C ALA A 96 -9.66 -5.88 -6.00
N GLY A 97 -9.20 -6.55 -7.06
CA GLY A 97 -8.32 -7.72 -6.96
C GLY A 97 -6.99 -7.38 -6.28
N LEU A 98 -6.41 -6.21 -6.57
CA LEU A 98 -5.14 -5.77 -5.99
C LEU A 98 -5.28 -5.49 -4.50
N ARG A 99 -6.40 -4.90 -4.08
CA ARG A 99 -6.73 -4.75 -2.65
C ARG A 99 -6.84 -6.10 -1.97
N SER A 100 -7.58 -7.05 -2.55
CA SER A 100 -7.72 -8.40 -2.02
C SER A 100 -6.36 -9.11 -1.95
N HIS A 101 -5.51 -8.94 -2.95
CA HIS A 101 -4.15 -9.48 -2.98
C HIS A 101 -3.28 -8.94 -1.84
N VAL A 102 -3.26 -7.62 -1.65
CA VAL A 102 -2.50 -6.97 -0.56
C VAL A 102 -2.99 -7.47 0.80
N VAL A 103 -4.31 -7.57 1.00
CA VAL A 103 -4.91 -8.05 2.25
C VAL A 103 -4.65 -9.54 2.48
N ALA A 104 -4.80 -10.39 1.46
CA ALA A 104 -4.61 -11.84 1.55
C ALA A 104 -3.14 -12.20 1.80
N ARG A 105 -2.20 -11.59 1.07
CA ARG A 105 -0.76 -11.75 1.31
C ARG A 105 -0.35 -11.28 2.70
N SER A 106 -0.98 -10.22 3.21
CA SER A 106 -0.76 -9.75 4.58
C SER A 106 -1.23 -10.79 5.60
N ALA A 107 -2.37 -11.44 5.37
CA ALA A 107 -2.90 -12.49 6.24
C ALA A 107 -2.12 -13.81 6.15
N GLU A 108 -1.62 -14.19 4.97
CA GLU A 108 -0.79 -15.39 4.77
C GLU A 108 0.59 -15.24 5.42
N ARG A 109 1.25 -14.09 5.26
CA ARG A 109 2.50 -13.79 5.99
C ARG A 109 2.27 -13.79 7.50
N ALA A 110 1.17 -13.21 7.97
CA ALA A 110 0.79 -13.24 9.39
C ALA A 110 0.63 -14.66 9.96
N ARG A 111 0.35 -15.68 9.12
CA ARG A 111 0.24 -17.08 9.54
C ARG A 111 1.53 -17.87 9.34
N ALA A 112 2.33 -17.52 8.33
CA ALA A 112 3.58 -18.21 8.01
C ALA A 112 4.76 -17.78 8.90
N ASP A 113 4.77 -16.53 9.38
CA ASP A 113 5.94 -15.92 10.03
C ASP A 113 5.92 -16.02 11.56
N LEU A 114 5.50 -17.15 12.13
CA LEU A 114 5.84 -17.51 13.53
C LEU A 114 7.33 -17.90 13.63
N VAL A 115 8.22 -16.95 13.32
CA VAL A 115 9.68 -17.00 13.58
C VAL A 115 10.15 -15.56 13.91
N PRO A 116 11.06 -15.35 14.89
CA PRO A 116 11.30 -14.04 15.49
C PRO A 116 12.06 -13.08 14.55
N LEU A 117 11.46 -11.96 14.18
CA LEU A 117 12.13 -10.86 13.47
C LEU A 117 12.61 -9.79 14.45
N GLU A 118 13.92 -9.66 14.60
CA GLU A 118 14.55 -8.47 15.20
C GLU A 118 14.61 -7.32 14.16
N ASP A 119 14.18 -6.15 14.62
CA ASP A 119 14.53 -4.78 14.19
C ASP A 119 14.18 -4.26 12.79
N GLY A 120 12.87 -4.15 12.50
CA GLY A 120 12.39 -3.29 11.41
C GLY A 120 11.00 -2.72 11.69
N LEU A 121 10.66 -1.59 11.06
CA LEU A 121 9.35 -0.92 11.22
C LEU A 121 8.18 -1.91 11.07
N THR A 122 8.20 -2.70 10.00
CA THR A 122 7.18 -3.73 9.75
C THR A 122 7.03 -4.71 10.92
N ALA A 123 8.13 -5.23 11.45
CA ALA A 123 8.11 -6.15 12.59
C ALA A 123 7.55 -5.48 13.85
N ALA A 124 7.93 -4.22 14.11
CA ALA A 124 7.41 -3.46 15.24
C ALA A 124 5.89 -3.24 15.15
N LEU A 125 5.38 -2.93 13.96
CA LEU A 125 3.94 -2.76 13.71
C LEU A 125 3.17 -4.04 13.98
N TYR A 126 3.66 -5.18 13.48
CA TYR A 126 3.03 -6.47 13.71
C TYR A 126 3.00 -6.85 15.18
N ARG A 127 4.08 -6.59 15.93
CA ARG A 127 4.11 -6.80 17.40
C ARG A 127 3.10 -5.93 18.14
N ALA A 128 2.95 -4.67 17.70
CA ALA A 128 2.06 -3.72 18.36
C ALA A 128 0.57 -3.94 18.04
N ALA A 129 0.26 -4.55 16.88
CA ALA A 129 -1.09 -4.53 16.31
C ALA A 129 -2.18 -5.19 17.18
N ARG A 130 -1.88 -6.20 18.01
CA ARG A 130 -2.82 -6.82 18.98
C ARG A 130 -4.27 -7.03 18.46
N GLY A 131 -4.44 -7.49 17.22
CA GLY A 131 -5.74 -7.70 16.57
C GLY A 131 -6.18 -6.60 15.58
N ALA A 132 -5.42 -5.52 15.47
CA ALA A 132 -5.59 -4.51 14.43
C ALA A 132 -5.17 -5.04 13.05
N ALA A 133 -5.85 -4.59 12.00
CA ALA A 133 -5.44 -4.82 10.63
C ALA A 133 -4.17 -4.01 10.32
N VAL A 134 -3.13 -4.66 9.79
CA VAL A 134 -1.86 -4.01 9.42
C VAL A 134 -1.72 -4.02 7.91
N GLU A 135 -1.59 -2.84 7.32
CA GLU A 135 -1.46 -2.62 5.89
C GLU A 135 -0.16 -1.84 5.62
N VAL A 136 0.88 -2.53 5.18
CA VAL A 136 2.20 -1.92 4.90
C VAL A 136 2.48 -2.04 3.41
N TRP A 137 2.56 -0.90 2.73
CA TRP A 137 2.98 -0.83 1.34
C TRP A 137 4.50 -1.00 1.24
N PRO A 138 5.04 -1.31 0.05
CA PRO A 138 6.48 -1.31 -0.18
C PRO A 138 7.11 0.02 0.27
N LEU A 139 8.12 -0.05 1.14
CA LEU A 139 8.80 1.10 1.71
C LEU A 139 10.22 1.21 1.13
N PRO A 140 10.73 2.42 0.83
CA PRO A 140 12.12 2.61 0.46
C PRO A 140 13.02 2.37 1.67
N VAL A 141 14.32 2.19 1.41
CA VAL A 141 15.32 2.31 2.47
C VAL A 141 15.26 3.73 3.02
N MET A 142 15.17 3.86 4.34
CA MET A 142 15.04 5.14 5.02
C MET A 142 15.97 5.21 6.23
N GLY A 143 16.13 6.41 6.80
CA GLY A 143 16.97 6.58 7.98
C GLY A 143 16.39 5.89 9.21
N ALA A 144 17.24 5.24 10.01
CA ALA A 144 16.84 4.55 11.24
C ALA A 144 16.01 5.42 12.21
N GLN A 145 16.25 6.73 12.23
CA GLN A 145 15.46 7.68 13.03
C GLN A 145 14.00 7.78 12.56
N VAL A 146 13.75 7.74 11.24
CA VAL A 146 12.41 7.76 10.66
C VAL A 146 11.69 6.44 10.94
N GLU A 147 12.38 5.31 10.80
CA GLU A 147 11.81 4.00 11.13
C GLU A 147 11.43 3.89 12.61
N SER A 148 12.33 4.32 13.50
CA SER A 148 12.11 4.31 14.94
C SER A 148 10.96 5.23 15.35
N ALA A 149 10.90 6.44 14.78
CA ALA A 149 9.81 7.37 15.00
C ALA A 149 8.47 6.80 14.52
N ALA A 150 8.42 6.23 13.32
CA ALA A 150 7.23 5.60 12.76
C ALA A 150 6.73 4.43 13.63
N ALA A 151 7.63 3.54 14.04
CA ALA A 151 7.31 2.38 14.87
C ALA A 151 6.76 2.81 16.23
N SER A 152 7.42 3.78 16.86
CA SER A 152 7.02 4.31 18.17
C SER A 152 5.68 5.05 18.13
N ILE A 153 5.43 5.84 17.07
CA ILE A 153 4.15 6.53 16.88
C ILE A 153 3.03 5.52 16.68
N ALA A 154 3.21 4.54 15.80
CA ALA A 154 2.19 3.54 15.54
C ALA A 154 1.92 2.66 16.77
N THR A 155 2.96 2.28 17.51
CA THR A 155 2.83 1.49 18.74
C THR A 155 2.03 2.24 19.80
N GLU A 156 2.35 3.50 20.03
CA GLU A 156 1.63 4.36 20.97
C GLU A 156 0.18 4.58 20.53
N ALA A 157 -0.06 4.83 19.24
CA ALA A 157 -1.39 5.00 18.70
C ALA A 157 -2.25 3.73 18.85
N LEU A 158 -1.69 2.55 18.57
CA LEU A 158 -2.35 1.26 18.78
C LEU A 158 -2.62 0.97 20.25
N ALA A 159 -1.69 1.31 21.15
CA ALA A 159 -1.90 1.19 22.59
C ALA A 159 -3.04 2.11 23.07
N ASN A 160 -3.13 3.32 22.52
CA ASN A 160 -4.22 4.25 22.80
C ASN A 160 -5.56 3.72 22.27
N ALA A 161 -5.61 3.18 21.07
CA ALA A 161 -6.80 2.52 20.54
C ALA A 161 -7.24 1.35 21.44
N ALA A 162 -6.32 0.47 21.84
CA ALA A 162 -6.64 -0.65 22.72
C ALA A 162 -7.16 -0.21 24.11
N ARG A 163 -6.66 0.91 24.64
CA ARG A 163 -7.06 1.45 25.95
C ARG A 163 -8.39 2.20 25.89
N HIS A 164 -8.63 2.97 24.84
CA HIS A 164 -9.75 3.91 24.76
C HIS A 164 -10.90 3.44 23.87
N ALA A 165 -10.67 2.44 23.03
CA ALA A 165 -11.64 1.80 22.15
C ALA A 165 -11.55 0.26 22.25
N PRO A 166 -11.65 -0.32 23.46
CA PRO A 166 -11.50 -1.76 23.65
C PRO A 166 -12.53 -2.54 22.83
N GLY A 167 -12.06 -3.51 22.04
CA GLY A 167 -12.90 -4.34 21.17
C GLY A 167 -13.32 -3.69 19.85
N ALA A 168 -13.03 -2.41 19.63
CA ALA A 168 -13.28 -1.76 18.35
C ALA A 168 -12.22 -2.19 17.32
N PRO A 169 -12.61 -2.40 16.05
CA PRO A 169 -11.66 -2.59 14.96
C PRO A 169 -10.66 -1.44 14.89
N ALA A 170 -9.38 -1.79 14.79
CA ALA A 170 -8.30 -0.85 14.54
C ALA A 170 -7.54 -1.22 13.26
N ARG A 171 -6.96 -0.23 12.61
CA ARG A 171 -6.14 -0.40 11.41
C ARG A 171 -4.91 0.48 11.47
N VAL A 172 -3.77 -0.08 11.08
CA VAL A 172 -2.54 0.67 10.78
C VAL A 172 -2.27 0.59 9.28
N ARG A 173 -1.96 1.73 8.70
CA ARG A 173 -1.56 1.90 7.31
C ARG A 173 -0.23 2.61 7.25
N VAL A 174 0.73 2.04 6.53
CA VAL A 174 2.02 2.67 6.27
C VAL A 174 2.32 2.69 4.78
N ARG A 175 2.53 3.88 4.23
CA ARG A 175 2.81 4.08 2.80
C ARG A 175 3.67 5.31 2.55
N VAL A 176 4.26 5.40 1.36
CA VAL A 176 4.92 6.63 0.91
C VAL A 176 3.91 7.57 0.27
N ARG A 177 3.96 8.85 0.65
CA ARG A 177 3.20 9.94 0.04
C ARG A 177 4.14 11.10 -0.32
N GLY A 178 4.58 11.13 -1.58
CA GLY A 178 5.57 12.10 -2.04
C GLY A 178 6.91 11.90 -1.31
N PRO A 179 7.51 12.95 -0.70
CA PRO A 179 8.77 12.83 0.03
C PRO A 179 8.60 12.36 1.49
N TYR A 180 7.39 11.90 1.87
CA TYR A 180 7.08 11.52 3.25
C TYR A 180 6.65 10.06 3.38
N LEU A 181 6.99 9.45 4.51
CA LEU A 181 6.34 8.27 5.06
C LEU A 181 5.06 8.70 5.77
N GLU A 182 3.94 8.15 5.34
CA GLU A 182 2.65 8.27 6.01
C GLU A 182 2.43 7.08 6.92
N VAL A 183 2.18 7.37 8.21
CA VAL A 183 1.71 6.40 9.19
C VAL A 183 0.32 6.83 9.62
N GLN A 184 -0.68 6.00 9.32
CA GLN A 184 -2.06 6.24 9.69
C GLN A 184 -2.52 5.14 10.65
N VAL A 185 -3.10 5.51 11.78
CA VAL A 185 -3.76 4.58 12.70
C VAL A 185 -5.19 5.05 12.93
N THR A 186 -6.14 4.18 12.66
CA THR A 186 -7.58 4.45 12.84
C THR A 186 -8.21 3.40 13.73
N ASP A 187 -9.14 3.81 14.58
CA ASP A 187 -10.06 2.92 15.29
C ASP A 187 -11.51 3.29 14.98
N GLU A 188 -12.40 2.32 15.15
CA GLU A 188 -13.86 2.49 15.07
C GLU A 188 -14.51 2.60 16.47
N GLY A 189 -13.78 3.21 17.41
CA GLY A 189 -14.22 3.42 18.77
C GLY A 189 -15.13 4.63 18.98
N PRO A 190 -15.36 5.06 20.23
CA PRO A 190 -16.19 6.24 20.52
C PRO A 190 -15.57 7.57 20.00
N GLY A 191 -14.30 7.54 19.57
CA GLY A 191 -13.57 8.71 19.13
C GLY A 191 -13.09 9.59 20.30
N LEU A 192 -12.65 10.80 19.96
CA LEU A 192 -12.20 11.77 20.97
C LEU A 192 -13.41 12.47 21.62
N PRO A 193 -13.47 12.54 22.96
CA PRO A 193 -14.44 13.37 23.69
C PRO A 193 -14.37 14.84 23.26
N ALA A 194 -15.47 15.57 23.40
CA ALA A 194 -15.53 17.00 23.05
C ALA A 194 -14.58 17.85 23.92
N ASP A 195 -14.32 17.41 25.14
CA ASP A 195 -13.44 17.99 26.16
C ASP A 195 -12.08 17.27 26.23
N PHE A 196 -11.64 16.62 25.14
CA PHE A 196 -10.41 15.85 25.12
C PHE A 196 -9.17 16.66 25.53
N VAL A 197 -8.61 16.29 26.69
CA VAL A 197 -7.29 16.76 27.14
C VAL A 197 -6.25 15.72 26.77
N ALA A 198 -5.22 16.15 26.05
CA ALA A 198 -4.15 15.27 25.63
C ALA A 198 -3.37 14.73 26.85
N GLY A 199 -3.51 13.42 27.11
CA GLY A 199 -2.59 12.69 27.99
C GLY A 199 -1.18 12.59 27.39
N SER A 200 -0.22 12.00 28.10
CA SER A 200 1.20 11.97 27.71
C SER A 200 1.50 11.33 26.35
N GLY A 201 0.64 10.43 25.86
CA GLY A 201 0.82 9.75 24.58
C GLY A 201 0.81 10.67 23.36
N VAL A 202 -0.11 11.64 23.30
CA VAL A 202 -0.24 12.55 22.14
C VAL A 202 0.95 13.50 22.01
N PRO A 203 1.40 14.20 23.07
CA PRO A 203 2.62 14.99 23.05
C PRO A 203 3.85 14.14 22.70
N ALA A 204 3.95 12.91 23.20
CA ALA A 204 5.07 12.02 22.88
C ALA A 204 5.12 11.65 21.39
N MET A 205 3.97 11.32 20.78
CA MET A 205 3.88 11.07 19.33
C MET A 205 4.26 12.30 18.51
N ARG A 206 3.75 13.49 18.90
CA ARG A 206 4.11 14.76 18.26
C ARG A 206 5.60 15.07 18.38
N GLY A 207 6.18 14.87 19.55
CA GLY A 207 7.61 15.08 19.79
C GLY A 207 8.48 14.16 18.95
N ARG A 208 8.12 12.88 18.82
CA ARG A 208 8.84 11.92 17.97
C ARG A 208 8.75 12.27 16.48
N ALA A 209 7.60 12.72 16.00
CA ALA A 209 7.48 13.19 14.62
C ALA A 209 8.33 14.45 14.40
N ALA A 210 8.25 15.42 15.31
CA ALA A 210 9.01 16.67 15.22
C ALA A 210 10.53 16.44 15.28
N ALA A 211 11.00 15.44 16.03
CA ALA A 211 12.42 15.09 16.15
C ALA A 211 13.05 14.66 14.81
N VAL A 212 12.24 14.19 13.86
CA VAL A 212 12.67 13.87 12.49
C VAL A 212 12.21 14.91 11.47
N GLY A 213 11.72 16.06 11.92
CA GLY A 213 11.14 17.13 11.08
C GLY A 213 9.81 16.78 10.42
N GLY A 214 9.11 15.79 10.97
CA GLY A 214 7.76 15.41 10.56
C GLY A 214 6.68 16.08 11.41
N THR A 215 5.44 15.71 11.11
CA THR A 215 4.25 16.16 11.84
C THR A 215 3.41 14.97 12.28
N CYS A 216 2.71 15.08 13.42
CA CYS A 216 1.73 14.10 13.87
C CYS A 216 0.45 14.81 14.30
N VAL A 217 -0.68 14.43 13.71
CA VAL A 217 -2.01 14.94 14.03
C VAL A 217 -2.82 13.82 14.64
N VAL A 218 -3.60 14.16 15.67
CA VAL A 218 -4.57 13.26 16.29
C VAL A 218 -5.91 13.98 16.23
N ARG A 219 -6.91 13.36 15.62
CA ARG A 219 -8.22 13.96 15.40
C ARG A 219 -9.33 12.93 15.48
N ARG A 220 -10.55 13.41 15.70
CA ARG A 220 -11.76 12.60 15.56
C ARG A 220 -11.94 12.23 14.09
N SER A 221 -12.27 10.97 13.83
CA SER A 221 -12.71 10.47 12.52
C SER A 221 -14.24 10.28 12.55
N VAL A 222 -14.83 9.95 11.40
CA VAL A 222 -16.28 9.70 11.30
C VAL A 222 -16.72 8.55 12.20
N THR A 223 -15.86 7.54 12.37
CA THR A 223 -16.17 6.29 13.07
C THR A 223 -15.36 6.10 14.36
N GLY A 224 -14.47 7.03 14.74
CA GLY A 224 -13.65 6.90 15.95
C GLY A 224 -12.50 7.91 15.99
N THR A 225 -11.26 7.43 16.15
CA THR A 225 -10.05 8.28 16.17
C THR A 225 -9.17 8.04 14.97
N LEU A 226 -8.45 9.08 14.54
CA LEU A 226 -7.42 9.02 13.51
C LEU A 226 -6.14 9.68 14.04
N VAL A 227 -5.06 8.90 14.04
CA VAL A 227 -3.68 9.37 14.19
C VAL A 227 -3.04 9.35 12.81
N GLU A 228 -2.47 10.47 12.38
CA GLU A 228 -1.79 10.61 11.09
C GLU A 228 -0.44 11.28 11.30
N ALA A 229 0.64 10.59 10.95
CA ALA A 229 1.99 11.11 10.97
C ALA A 229 2.60 11.17 9.57
N MET A 230 3.27 12.28 9.28
CA MET A 230 4.01 12.53 8.04
C MET A 230 5.48 12.74 8.38
N LEU A 231 6.32 11.79 8.02
CA LEU A 231 7.76 11.79 8.35
C LEU A 231 8.59 11.90 7.07
N PRO A 232 9.52 12.85 6.96
CA PRO A 232 10.31 13.02 5.73
C PRO A 232 11.23 11.81 5.49
N LEU A 233 11.27 11.32 4.25
CA LEU A 233 12.11 10.18 3.82
C LEU A 233 13.51 10.60 3.36
N GLY A 234 13.72 11.89 3.10
CA GLY A 234 15.02 12.47 2.70
C GLY A 234 15.68 13.26 3.83
N PRO A 235 16.95 13.65 3.67
CA PRO A 235 17.67 14.41 4.69
C PRO A 235 16.92 15.69 5.04
N HIS A 236 16.73 15.90 6.33
CA HIS A 236 16.20 17.13 6.91
C HIS A 236 17.09 18.31 6.48
N ILE A 237 16.62 19.15 5.56
CA ILE A 237 17.22 20.47 5.34
C ILE A 237 16.58 21.39 6.38
N PRO A 238 17.27 21.76 7.47
CA PRO A 238 16.72 22.72 8.42
C PRO A 238 16.49 24.06 7.71
N PHE A 239 15.32 24.67 7.94
CA PHE A 239 15.10 26.05 7.52
C PHE A 239 16.14 26.96 8.20
N PRO A 240 16.86 27.82 7.45
CA PRO A 240 17.70 28.84 8.06
C PRO A 240 16.80 29.80 8.86
N ARG A 241 17.24 30.11 10.08
CA ARG A 241 16.56 31.03 11.00
C ARG A 241 16.58 32.46 10.50
#